data_AF-A0A9P0P8Q3-F1
#
_entry.id   AF-A0A9P0P8Q3-F1
#
_cell.length_a   1.000
_cell.length_b   1.000
_cell.length_c   1.000
_cell.angle_alpha   90.00
_cell.angle_beta   90.00
_cell.angle_gamma   90.00
#
_symmetry.space_group_name_H-M   'P 1'
#
loop_
_entity.id
_entity.type
_entity.pdbx_description
1 polymer ?
#
loop_
_entity_poly.entity_id
_entity_poly.type
_entity_poly.pdbx_seq_one_letter_code
_entity_poly.pdbx_strand_id
1 'polypeptide(L)'
;MLLTSYDPFYSPLLSRLDAVFQQLGLGDEKSKEVERCRERLVCLMYANPAKYAPYSNLVSAQLSRELNELRKPSSDNPDILRFFRYMKAAKDGQDGGQCSAYGGCPSMSENKPSPAMLTTFNDINKLVLARKFK
;
A
#
# COMPACT_ATOMS: atom_id res chain seq x y z
N MET A 1 -0.31 -26.47 3.70
CA MET A 1 0.78 -26.45 2.69
C MET A 1 0.60 -25.19 1.84
N LEU A 2 1.45 -24.17 2.00
CA LEU A 2 1.26 -22.83 1.38
C LEU A 2 2.58 -22.23 0.90
N LEU A 3 3.36 -22.99 0.13
CA LEU A 3 4.58 -22.48 -0.54
C LEU A 3 4.40 -22.29 -2.05
N THR A 4 3.17 -22.38 -2.56
CA THR A 4 2.91 -22.46 -4.02
C THR A 4 2.88 -21.11 -4.75
N SER A 5 3.00 -19.98 -4.06
CA SER A 5 3.03 -18.64 -4.69
C SER A 5 4.37 -17.91 -4.60
N TYR A 6 5.37 -18.46 -3.90
CA TYR A 6 6.63 -17.76 -3.67
C TYR A 6 7.41 -17.56 -4.97
N ASP A 7 7.69 -16.31 -5.29
CA ASP A 7 8.59 -15.89 -6.36
C ASP A 7 9.80 -15.16 -5.75
N PRO A 8 11.04 -15.61 -6.03
CA PRO A 8 12.25 -15.02 -5.45
C PRO A 8 12.45 -13.52 -5.75
N PHE A 9 11.84 -13.01 -6.82
CA PHE A 9 11.95 -11.60 -7.22
C PHE A 9 10.78 -10.78 -6.67
N TYR A 10 9.53 -11.22 -6.87
CA TYR A 10 8.34 -10.46 -6.53
C TYR A 10 7.92 -10.60 -5.06
N SER A 11 8.08 -11.78 -4.43
CA SER A 11 7.63 -11.98 -3.04
C SER A 11 8.35 -11.08 -2.02
N PRO A 12 9.67 -10.82 -2.12
CA PRO A 12 10.34 -9.86 -1.23
C PRO A 12 9.81 -8.42 -1.37
N LEU A 13 9.45 -7.99 -2.59
CA LEU A 13 8.87 -6.66 -2.84
C LEU A 13 7.49 -6.55 -2.21
N LEU A 14 6.65 -7.57 -2.42
CA LEU A 14 5.33 -7.66 -1.82
C LEU A 14 5.40 -7.71 -0.29
N SER A 15 6.35 -8.44 0.28
CA SER A 15 6.53 -8.49 1.74
C SER A 15 6.81 -7.11 2.32
N ARG A 16 7.62 -6.28 1.65
CA ARG A 16 7.89 -4.89 2.08
C ARG A 16 6.65 -4.00 1.94
N LEU A 17 5.86 -4.19 0.88
CA LEU A 17 4.56 -3.50 0.72
C LEU A 17 3.56 -3.92 1.81
N ASP A 18 3.47 -5.22 2.11
CA ASP A 18 2.60 -5.77 3.14
C ASP A 18 2.93 -5.22 4.53
N ALA A 19 4.22 -5.02 4.84
CA ALA A 19 4.63 -4.37 6.09
C ALA A 19 4.12 -2.92 6.20
N VAL A 20 4.12 -2.16 5.09
CA VAL A 20 3.55 -0.81 5.05
C VAL A 20 2.03 -0.86 5.23
N PHE A 21 1.34 -1.77 4.54
CA PHE A 21 -0.10 -1.93 4.68
C PHE A 21 -0.50 -2.37 6.09
N GLN A 22 0.28 -3.21 6.74
CA GLN A 22 0.07 -3.61 8.12
C GLN A 22 0.10 -2.42 9.09
N GLN A 23 1.06 -1.51 8.92
CA GLN A 23 1.14 -0.27 9.72
C GLN A 23 -0.08 0.64 9.53
N LEU A 24 -0.77 0.51 8.39
CA LEU A 24 -1.99 1.24 8.05
C LEU A 24 -3.27 0.49 8.42
N GLY A 25 -3.16 -0.64 9.14
CA GLY A 25 -4.31 -1.47 9.54
C GLY A 25 -4.91 -2.30 8.40
N LEU A 26 -4.18 -2.43 7.29
CA LEU A 26 -4.57 -3.19 6.11
C LEU A 26 -3.68 -4.43 5.95
N GLY A 27 -3.14 -5.05 7.01
CA GLY A 27 -2.16 -6.15 6.92
C GLY A 27 -2.72 -7.56 7.12
N ASP A 28 -3.65 -7.71 8.06
CA ASP A 28 -3.97 -9.03 8.63
C ASP A 28 -4.94 -9.86 7.76
N GLU A 29 -5.77 -9.20 6.96
CA GLU A 29 -6.76 -9.86 6.13
C GLU A 29 -6.30 -9.88 4.65
N LYS A 30 -6.37 -11.06 4.03
CA LYS A 30 -6.03 -11.30 2.60
C LYS A 30 -7.28 -11.53 1.74
N SER A 31 -8.40 -10.92 2.10
CA SER A 31 -9.63 -10.98 1.31
C SER A 31 -9.52 -10.16 0.03
N LYS A 32 -10.38 -10.45 -0.95
CA LYS A 32 -10.43 -9.70 -2.21
C LYS A 32 -10.81 -8.24 -1.96
N GLU A 33 -11.64 -7.97 -0.96
CA GLU A 33 -12.02 -6.62 -0.55
C GLU A 33 -10.81 -5.83 -0.06
N VAL A 34 -9.99 -6.41 0.83
CA VAL A 34 -8.81 -5.73 1.38
C VAL A 34 -7.73 -5.52 0.33
N GLU A 35 -7.53 -6.46 -0.59
CA GLU A 35 -6.64 -6.28 -1.74
C GLU A 35 -7.07 -5.10 -2.61
N ARG A 36 -8.36 -4.97 -2.92
CA ARG A 36 -8.88 -3.80 -3.66
C ARG A 36 -8.70 -2.49 -2.88
N CYS A 37 -8.80 -2.52 -1.54
CA CYS A 37 -8.44 -1.37 -0.72
C CYS A 37 -6.97 -0.97 -0.88
N ARG A 38 -6.06 -1.96 -0.82
CA ARG A 38 -4.62 -1.73 -0.98
C ARG A 38 -4.33 -1.12 -2.36
N GLU A 39 -4.95 -1.63 -3.42
CA GLU A 39 -4.87 -1.04 -4.77
C GLU A 39 -5.38 0.41 -4.79
N ARG A 40 -6.55 0.69 -4.21
CA ARG A 40 -7.08 2.07 -4.09
C ARG A 40 -6.12 3.00 -3.36
N LEU A 41 -5.55 2.55 -2.25
CA LEU A 41 -4.60 3.32 -1.47
C LEU A 41 -3.32 3.61 -2.25
N VAL A 42 -2.78 2.63 -2.97
CA VAL A 42 -1.62 2.84 -3.85
C VAL A 42 -1.93 3.89 -4.92
N CYS A 43 -3.10 3.82 -5.56
CA CYS A 43 -3.53 4.84 -6.51
C CYS A 43 -3.57 6.24 -5.86
N LEU A 44 -4.18 6.38 -4.69
CA LEU A 44 -4.25 7.66 -3.96
C LEU A 44 -2.86 8.19 -3.54
N MET A 45 -1.96 7.29 -3.13
CA MET A 45 -0.57 7.63 -2.80
C MET A 45 0.16 8.20 -4.00
N TYR A 46 -0.06 7.66 -5.19
CA TYR A 46 0.57 8.14 -6.41
C TYR A 46 -0.12 9.39 -7.00
N ALA A 47 -1.43 9.57 -6.75
CA ALA A 47 -2.15 10.78 -7.13
C ALA A 47 -1.77 11.99 -6.26
N ASN A 48 -1.46 11.79 -4.97
CA ASN A 48 -0.98 12.87 -4.09
C ASN A 48 0.12 12.39 -3.11
N PRO A 49 1.36 12.21 -3.57
CA PRO A 49 2.44 11.62 -2.76
C PRO A 49 2.73 12.36 -1.46
N ALA A 50 2.68 13.70 -1.48
CA ALA A 50 2.96 14.54 -0.31
C ALA A 50 1.96 14.30 0.83
N LYS A 51 0.67 14.12 0.51
CA LYS A 51 -0.38 13.88 1.51
C LYS A 51 -0.24 12.55 2.24
N TYR A 52 0.27 11.54 1.53
CA TYR A 52 0.40 10.18 2.06
C TYR A 52 1.83 9.86 2.54
N ALA A 53 2.72 10.86 2.58
CA ALA A 53 4.04 10.70 3.17
C ALA A 53 3.93 10.39 4.69
N PRO A 54 4.85 9.58 5.25
CA PRO A 54 6.02 8.97 4.61
C PRO A 54 5.73 7.66 3.84
N TYR A 55 4.52 7.09 3.99
CA TYR A 55 4.19 5.76 3.44
C TYR A 55 4.20 5.71 1.91
N SER A 56 3.80 6.78 1.24
CA SER A 56 3.91 6.93 -0.22
C SER A 56 5.36 6.74 -0.72
N ASN A 57 6.36 7.21 0.02
CA ASN A 57 7.77 7.01 -0.32
C ASN A 57 8.19 5.55 -0.19
N LEU A 58 7.75 4.87 0.88
CA LEU A 58 8.06 3.45 1.11
C LEU A 58 7.44 2.56 0.03
N VAL A 59 6.19 2.84 -0.34
CA VAL A 59 5.50 2.14 -1.44
C VAL A 59 6.19 2.41 -2.77
N SER A 60 6.56 3.67 -3.04
CA SER A 60 7.26 4.05 -4.27
C SER A 60 8.62 3.37 -4.40
N ALA A 61 9.37 3.26 -3.30
CA ALA A 61 10.65 2.56 -3.29
C ALA A 61 10.55 1.08 -3.75
N GLN A 62 9.39 0.43 -3.57
CA GLN A 62 9.17 -0.95 -4.03
C GLN A 62 8.60 -1.03 -5.45
N LEU A 63 7.75 -0.09 -5.85
CA LEU A 63 7.02 -0.12 -7.12
C LEU A 63 7.72 0.60 -8.28
N SER A 64 8.61 1.56 -8.00
CA SER A 64 9.39 2.27 -9.01
C SER A 64 10.55 1.40 -9.52
N ARG A 65 10.21 0.39 -10.32
CA ARG A 65 11.14 -0.51 -11.00
C ARG A 65 11.10 -0.26 -12.50
N GLU A 66 12.24 -0.34 -13.16
CA GLU A 66 12.32 -0.18 -14.61
C GLU A 66 11.74 -1.40 -15.34
N LEU A 67 11.13 -1.20 -16.51
CA LEU A 67 10.45 -2.26 -17.28
C LEU A 67 11.39 -3.40 -17.72
N ASN A 68 12.67 -3.10 -17.87
CA ASN A 68 13.77 -4.04 -18.16
C ASN A 68 14.13 -4.93 -16.95
N GLU A 69 13.89 -4.48 -15.71
CA GLU A 69 14.08 -5.25 -14.48
C GLU A 69 12.89 -6.19 -14.22
N LEU A 70 11.73 -5.89 -14.82
CA LEU A 70 10.52 -6.70 -14.66
C LEU A 70 10.58 -7.92 -15.55
N ARG A 71 10.57 -9.10 -14.91
CA ARG A 71 10.46 -10.37 -15.63
C ARG A 71 9.06 -10.48 -16.21
N LYS A 72 8.96 -10.94 -17.46
CA LYS A 72 7.67 -11.24 -18.08
C LYS A 72 6.91 -12.21 -17.16
N PRO A 73 5.65 -11.94 -16.79
CA PRO A 73 4.91 -12.82 -15.88
C PRO A 73 4.89 -14.25 -16.43
N SER A 74 5.33 -15.23 -15.65
CA SER A 74 4.79 -16.58 -15.80
C SER A 74 3.33 -16.46 -15.36
N SER A 75 2.40 -16.66 -16.30
CA SER A 75 1.05 -16.06 -16.27
C SER A 75 0.20 -16.40 -15.04
N ASP A 76 0.58 -17.41 -14.27
CA ASP A 76 -0.29 -18.03 -13.28
C ASP A 76 0.17 -17.81 -11.83
N ASN A 77 1.32 -17.15 -11.59
CA ASN A 77 1.75 -16.89 -10.22
C ASN A 77 0.95 -15.70 -9.62
N PRO A 78 0.18 -15.91 -8.53
CA PRO A 78 -0.66 -14.88 -7.93
C PRO A 78 0.13 -13.71 -7.33
N ASP A 79 1.35 -13.92 -6.84
CA ASP A 79 2.22 -12.86 -6.30
C ASP A 79 2.65 -11.90 -7.42
N ILE A 80 3.05 -12.45 -8.57
CA ILE A 80 3.41 -11.65 -9.74
C ILE A 80 2.22 -10.79 -10.18
N LEU A 81 1.05 -11.41 -10.37
CA LEU A 81 -0.17 -10.69 -10.74
C LEU A 81 -0.55 -9.61 -9.71
N ARG A 82 -0.36 -9.89 -8.42
CA ARG A 82 -0.62 -8.93 -7.34
C ARG A 82 0.29 -7.71 -7.44
N PHE A 83 1.59 -7.91 -7.67
CA PHE A 83 2.52 -6.82 -7.86
C PHE A 83 2.14 -5.94 -9.06
N PHE A 84 1.77 -6.55 -10.19
CA PHE A 84 1.33 -5.80 -11.37
C PHE A 84 0.02 -5.03 -11.15
N ARG A 85 -0.91 -5.54 -10.33
CA ARG A 85 -2.11 -4.77 -9.95
C ARG A 85 -1.74 -3.51 -9.16
N TYR A 86 -0.77 -3.58 -8.25
CA TYR A 86 -0.27 -2.38 -7.56
C TYR A 86 0.47 -1.41 -8.48
N MET A 87 1.28 -1.91 -9.42
CA MET A 87 1.90 -1.06 -10.44
C MET A 87 0.85 -0.35 -11.31
N LYS A 88 -0.19 -1.07 -11.73
CA LYS A 88 -1.30 -0.48 -12.49
C LYS A 88 -2.01 0.61 -11.67
N ALA A 89 -2.31 0.35 -10.40
CA ALA A 89 -2.93 1.34 -9.53
C ALA A 89 -2.06 2.58 -9.35
N ALA A 90 -0.75 2.41 -9.18
CA ALA A 90 0.20 3.51 -9.10
C ALA A 90 0.18 4.36 -10.39
N LYS A 91 0.24 3.71 -11.56
CA LYS A 91 0.16 4.37 -12.87
C LYS A 91 -1.15 5.13 -13.05
N ASP A 92 -2.29 4.52 -12.71
CA ASP A 92 -3.59 5.17 -12.78
C ASP A 92 -3.63 6.44 -11.91
N GLY A 93 -3.01 6.42 -10.72
CA GLY A 93 -2.89 7.59 -9.85
C GLY A 93 -2.04 8.71 -10.46
N GLN A 94 -0.91 8.37 -11.11
CA GLN A 94 -0.05 9.35 -11.80
C GLN A 94 -0.71 9.96 -13.03
N ASP A 95 -1.47 9.16 -13.78
CA ASP A 95 -2.16 9.57 -15.00
C ASP A 95 -3.45 10.38 -14.71
N GLY A 96 -3.76 10.69 -13.43
CA GLY A 96 -4.94 11.43 -13.02
C GLY A 96 -6.25 10.63 -13.09
N GLY A 97 -6.16 9.30 -13.07
CA GLY A 97 -7.30 8.39 -13.07
C GLY A 97 -8.13 8.44 -11.79
N GLN A 98 -9.35 7.91 -11.85
CA GLN A 98 -10.26 7.88 -10.72
C GLN A 98 -9.94 6.70 -9.77
N CYS A 99 -9.20 6.96 -8.70
CA CYS A 99 -8.86 5.94 -7.70
C CYS A 99 -10.10 5.31 -7.02
N SER A 100 -11.27 5.96 -7.05
CA SER A 100 -12.54 5.43 -6.56
C SER A 100 -13.03 4.20 -7.33
N ALA A 101 -12.55 3.96 -8.56
CA ALA A 101 -12.84 2.77 -9.34
C ALA A 101 -12.27 1.49 -8.69
N TYR A 102 -11.21 1.63 -7.89
CA TYR A 102 -10.75 0.57 -7.00
C TYR A 102 -11.73 0.46 -5.83
N GLY A 103 -12.43 -0.67 -5.74
CA GLY A 103 -13.38 -0.95 -4.67
C GLY A 103 -12.69 -1.23 -3.33
N GLY A 104 -13.44 -1.77 -2.36
CA GLY A 104 -12.84 -2.43 -1.20
C GLY A 104 -12.46 -1.56 0.00
N CYS A 105 -12.80 -0.26 0.04
CA CYS A 105 -12.48 0.57 1.21
C CYS A 105 -13.53 1.66 1.50
N PRO A 106 -14.64 1.32 2.20
CA PRO A 106 -15.77 2.25 2.39
C PRO A 106 -15.39 3.47 3.25
N SER A 107 -14.34 3.37 4.06
CA SER A 107 -13.92 4.43 4.99
C SER A 107 -12.86 5.38 4.42
N MET A 108 -12.25 5.08 3.27
CA MET A 108 -11.18 5.89 2.66
C MET A 108 -11.79 6.93 1.69
N SER A 109 -12.28 8.04 2.24
CA SER A 109 -12.66 9.22 1.45
C SER A 109 -11.45 10.12 1.25
N GLU A 110 -11.30 10.70 0.06
CA GLU A 110 -10.27 11.68 -0.29
C GLU A 110 -10.22 12.87 0.70
N ASN A 111 -11.28 13.12 1.46
CA ASN A 111 -11.35 14.22 2.43
C ASN A 111 -10.98 13.85 3.87
N LYS A 112 -10.48 12.64 4.16
CA LYS A 112 -10.03 12.28 5.51
C LYS A 112 -8.58 12.72 5.79
N PRO A 113 -8.27 13.11 7.04
CA PRO A 113 -6.91 13.48 7.45
C PRO A 113 -5.95 12.31 7.22
N SER A 114 -4.71 12.64 6.85
CA SER A 114 -3.66 11.66 6.55
C SER A 114 -3.52 10.65 7.71
N PRO A 115 -3.55 9.33 7.44
CA PRO A 115 -3.30 8.31 8.46
C PRO A 115 -1.97 8.54 9.20
N ALA A 116 -0.96 9.09 8.53
CA ALA A 116 0.30 9.47 9.15
C ALA A 116 0.12 10.55 10.23
N MET A 117 -0.69 11.57 9.97
CA MET A 117 -1.03 12.58 10.99
C MET A 117 -1.77 11.97 12.17
N LEU A 118 -2.68 11.03 11.92
CA LEU A 118 -3.42 10.34 12.99
C LEU A 118 -2.50 9.47 13.84
N THR A 119 -1.57 8.73 13.23
CA THR A 119 -0.57 7.93 13.95
C THR A 119 0.37 8.82 14.75
N THR A 120 0.93 9.88 14.14
CA THR A 120 1.78 10.84 14.84
C THR A 120 1.04 11.50 16.01
N PHE A 121 -0.22 11.90 15.82
CA PHE A 121 -1.04 12.43 16.91
C PHE A 121 -1.20 11.44 18.06
N ASN A 122 -1.51 10.18 17.75
CA ASN A 122 -1.67 9.12 18.75
C ASN A 122 -0.36 8.84 19.49
N ASP A 123 0.77 8.80 18.80
CA ASP A 123 2.09 8.59 19.40
C ASP A 123 2.50 9.76 20.29
N ILE A 124 2.27 11.00 19.84
CA ILE A 124 2.46 12.21 20.67
C ILE A 124 1.57 12.12 21.92
N ASN A 125 0.30 11.75 21.78
CA ASN A 125 -0.61 11.63 22.92
C ASN A 125 -0.12 10.60 23.94
N LYS A 126 0.37 9.44 23.49
CA LYS A 126 0.98 8.44 24.38
C LYS A 126 2.18 9.01 25.14
N LEU A 127 3.06 9.76 24.46
CA LEU A 127 4.22 10.39 25.09
C LEU A 127 3.82 11.48 26.10
N VAL A 128 2.81 12.30 25.77
CA VAL A 128 2.30 13.34 26.67
C VAL A 128 1.65 12.74 27.91
N LEU A 129 0.84 11.69 27.76
CA LEU A 129 0.25 10.98 28.88
C LEU A 129 1.31 10.33 29.77
N ALA A 130 2.31 9.67 29.18
CA ALA A 130 3.42 9.08 29.93
C ALA A 130 4.20 10.11 30.76
N ARG A 131 4.28 11.36 30.30
CA ARG A 131 4.89 12.48 31.05
C ARG A 131 4.03 13.00 32.20
N LYS A 132 2.70 12.86 32.15
CA LYS A 132 1.79 13.29 33.22
C LYS A 132 1.73 12.32 34.42
N PHE A 133 2.24 11.10 34.25
CA PHE A 133 2.33 10.09 35.32
C PHE A 133 3.70 10.08 36.03
N LYS A 134 4.50 11.14 35.84
CA LYS A 134 5.78 11.38 36.50
C LYS A 134 5.70 12.69 37.29
#